data_AF-A0A414R8T9-F1
#
_entry.id   AF-A0A414R8T9-F1
#
_cell.length_a   1.000
_cell.length_b   1.000
_cell.length_c   1.000
_cell.angle_alpha   90.00
_cell.angle_beta   90.00
_cell.angle_gamma   90.00
#
_symmetry.space_group_name_H-M   'P 1'
#
loop_
_entity.id
_entity.type
_entity.pdbx_description
1 polymer ?
#
loop_
_entity_poly.entity_id
_entity_poly.type
_entity_poly.pdbx_seq_one_letter_code
_entity_poly.pdbx_strand_id
1 'polypeptide(L)'
;MNIFTRVKEFIMNLFKISAEKEFNVDIISSDLMEMAQIEWQNIIKGRPYWMSKNVRTINFAKFLCYYTSKKTCLDLNVTISGSDRADYINQCIGAMIQKSIRDKVEDACGAGGIILKPSGTYNPTGAIDYVMPGSFAVTEKNSNGDILGVIFIDRQIKGDDYFTRLEYQHFTSSISDDGEGVGRTYTIENKAFRSKGSDSLGRSIALADVPEWKNIPESVTISNVEKPLFGYFKMPYNNTIDYTSPEGVAVFANCIEELRNLDVAWSRKDDEVDDSQHITFIDENALMKRDKNTGDKERLELPRFVKGLKHGVDAASTVDEHIPTMLTEQRVADINSILSMISTKAGFSQGQFVLDRKTGNTTATEIESDDSETVETITDIRTALKTAIKDLVYALDKYCDVFFNLPSGYVNALDENVADEDIFYFKDLLASFEQDRQRAYQLMIQGVYSKRKYLKEYEGFNDKEIDEMFAERDEENASQNTGGLYGEE
;
A
#
# COMPACT_ATOMS: atom_id res chain seq x y z
N MET A 1 -11.10 24.56 -1.89
CA MET A 1 -11.64 23.71 -0.80
C MET A 1 -13.07 23.33 -1.14
N ASN A 2 -13.33 22.06 -1.42
CA ASN A 2 -14.55 21.60 -2.10
C ASN A 2 -15.64 21.24 -1.08
N ILE A 3 -16.92 21.50 -1.40
CA ILE A 3 -18.09 21.29 -0.50
C ILE A 3 -18.17 19.86 0.05
N PHE A 4 -17.74 18.87 -0.73
CA PHE A 4 -17.73 17.46 -0.34
C PHE A 4 -16.75 17.12 0.80
N THR A 5 -15.64 17.85 0.92
CA THR A 5 -14.65 17.67 1.99
C THR A 5 -15.24 18.06 3.35
N ARG A 6 -15.91 19.21 3.40
CA ARG A 6 -16.62 19.68 4.60
C ARG A 6 -17.71 18.73 5.08
N VAL A 7 -18.37 18.01 4.18
CA VAL A 7 -19.44 17.07 4.53
C VAL A 7 -18.89 15.82 5.22
N LYS A 8 -17.73 15.30 4.80
CA LYS A 8 -17.13 14.12 5.46
C LYS A 8 -16.48 14.45 6.81
N GLU A 9 -15.79 15.59 6.92
CA GLU A 9 -15.23 16.11 8.18
C GLU A 9 -16.33 16.31 9.23
N PHE A 10 -17.44 16.95 8.82
CA PHE A 10 -18.58 17.19 9.69
C PHE A 10 -19.23 15.89 10.19
N ILE A 11 -19.41 14.90 9.31
CA ILE A 11 -20.02 13.61 9.68
C ILE A 11 -19.12 12.84 10.67
N MET A 12 -17.80 12.87 10.47
CA MET A 12 -16.88 12.17 11.36
C MET A 12 -16.82 12.81 12.74
N ASN A 13 -16.69 14.13 12.81
CA ASN A 13 -16.70 14.86 14.09
C ASN A 13 -18.01 14.65 14.85
N LEU A 14 -19.15 14.54 14.15
CA LEU A 14 -20.43 14.22 14.80
C LEU A 14 -20.45 12.80 15.41
N PHE A 15 -19.84 11.82 14.76
CA PHE A 15 -19.75 10.47 15.32
C PHE A 15 -18.79 10.40 16.50
N LYS A 16 -17.66 11.11 16.45
CA LYS A 16 -16.73 11.22 17.58
C LYS A 16 -17.42 11.82 18.81
N ILE A 17 -18.07 12.97 18.67
CA ILE A 17 -18.82 13.62 19.77
C ILE A 17 -19.92 12.70 20.34
N SER A 18 -20.59 11.95 19.46
CA SER A 18 -21.65 11.03 19.90
C SER A 18 -21.06 9.82 20.63
N ALA A 19 -19.92 9.31 20.18
CA ALA A 19 -19.21 8.20 20.82
C ALA A 19 -18.61 8.61 22.19
N GLU A 20 -18.04 9.80 22.31
CA GLU A 20 -17.57 10.36 23.60
C GLU A 20 -18.67 10.36 24.65
N LYS A 21 -19.87 10.84 24.28
CA LYS A 21 -21.03 10.88 25.17
C LYS A 21 -21.52 9.49 25.55
N GLU A 22 -21.50 8.57 24.58
CA GLU A 22 -22.04 7.23 24.77
C GLU A 22 -21.16 6.36 25.68
N PHE A 23 -19.85 6.49 25.58
CA PHE A 23 -18.89 5.75 26.42
C PHE A 23 -18.33 6.58 27.59
N ASN A 24 -18.74 7.86 27.70
CA ASN A 24 -18.26 8.81 28.70
C ASN A 24 -16.72 8.86 28.75
N VAL A 25 -16.10 9.06 27.59
CA VAL A 25 -14.65 9.06 27.38
C VAL A 25 -14.26 10.23 26.50
N ASP A 26 -13.03 10.74 26.68
CA ASP A 26 -12.45 11.76 25.82
C ASP A 26 -11.78 11.13 24.59
N ILE A 27 -12.03 11.67 23.39
CA ILE A 27 -11.33 11.24 22.17
C ILE A 27 -10.10 12.12 21.95
N ILE A 28 -8.98 11.47 21.67
CA ILE A 28 -7.78 12.12 21.14
C ILE A 28 -8.02 12.41 19.66
N SER A 29 -8.54 13.61 19.38
CA SER A 29 -8.79 14.09 18.02
C SER A 29 -7.73 15.11 17.56
N SER A 30 -7.42 15.12 16.28
CA SER A 30 -6.61 16.14 15.64
C SER A 30 -7.25 16.58 14.32
N ASP A 31 -7.78 17.81 14.30
CA ASP A 31 -8.38 18.38 13.09
C ASP A 31 -7.36 18.45 11.94
N LEU A 32 -6.08 18.72 12.26
CA LEU A 32 -4.99 18.75 11.28
C LEU A 32 -4.77 17.39 10.64
N MET A 33 -4.79 16.32 11.44
CA MET A 33 -4.68 14.96 10.93
C MET A 33 -5.86 14.59 10.03
N GLU A 34 -7.09 14.94 10.43
CA GLU A 34 -8.27 14.65 9.62
C GLU A 34 -8.22 15.34 8.26
N MET A 35 -7.83 16.63 8.24
CA MET A 35 -7.64 17.38 7.00
C MET A 35 -6.57 16.74 6.12
N ALA A 36 -5.42 16.37 6.71
CA ALA A 36 -4.33 15.72 6.00
C ALA A 36 -4.74 14.35 5.43
N GLN A 37 -5.45 13.53 6.19
CA GLN A 37 -5.96 12.24 5.72
C GLN A 37 -6.92 12.41 4.53
N ILE A 38 -7.80 13.41 4.57
CA ILE A 38 -8.71 13.68 3.45
C ILE A 38 -7.94 14.17 2.23
N GLU A 39 -6.95 15.03 2.42
CA GLU A 39 -6.04 15.47 1.37
C GLU A 39 -5.34 14.28 0.71
N TRP A 40 -4.67 13.43 1.49
CA TRP A 40 -3.98 12.24 1.01
C TRP A 40 -4.93 11.30 0.26
N GLN A 41 -6.13 11.06 0.79
CA GLN A 41 -7.15 10.26 0.11
C GLN A 41 -7.56 10.85 -1.24
N ASN A 42 -7.68 12.18 -1.36
CA ASN A 42 -8.03 12.81 -2.63
C ASN A 42 -6.87 12.72 -3.63
N ILE A 43 -5.63 12.89 -3.17
CA ILE A 43 -4.42 12.74 -3.98
C ILE A 43 -4.36 11.32 -4.58
N ILE A 44 -4.41 10.26 -3.75
CA ILE A 44 -4.31 8.87 -4.24
C ILE A 44 -5.50 8.43 -5.10
N LYS A 45 -6.66 9.07 -4.96
CA LYS A 45 -7.83 8.87 -5.84
C LYS A 45 -7.70 9.58 -7.20
N GLY A 46 -6.56 10.22 -7.48
CA GLY A 46 -6.32 10.97 -8.71
C GLY A 46 -7.16 12.26 -8.77
N ARG A 47 -7.50 12.83 -7.60
CA ARG A 47 -8.25 14.08 -7.49
C ARG A 47 -7.56 15.11 -6.60
N PRO A 48 -6.25 15.37 -6.79
CA PRO A 48 -5.56 16.34 -5.95
C PRO A 48 -6.11 17.75 -6.15
N TYR A 49 -5.93 18.62 -5.15
CA TYR A 49 -6.52 19.97 -5.16
C TYR A 49 -5.92 20.91 -6.22
N TRP A 50 -4.77 20.55 -6.81
CA TRP A 50 -4.08 21.34 -7.84
C TRP A 50 -4.51 21.02 -9.27
N MET A 51 -5.43 20.07 -9.48
CA MET A 51 -5.96 19.84 -10.83
C MET A 51 -6.68 21.07 -11.38
N SER A 52 -6.47 21.34 -12.67
CA SER A 52 -7.12 22.44 -13.37
C SER A 52 -7.32 22.08 -14.84
N LYS A 53 -7.87 23.00 -15.65
CA LYS A 53 -8.03 22.77 -17.09
C LYS A 53 -6.71 22.38 -17.79
N ASN A 54 -5.58 22.92 -17.30
CA ASN A 54 -4.26 22.77 -17.91
C ASN A 54 -3.30 21.92 -17.05
N VAL A 55 -3.79 21.31 -15.96
CA VAL A 55 -2.97 20.46 -15.09
C VAL A 55 -3.74 19.19 -14.82
N ARG A 56 -3.24 18.09 -15.42
CA ARG A 56 -3.73 16.72 -15.28
C ARG A 56 -2.79 16.00 -14.31
N THR A 57 -3.32 15.05 -13.56
CA THR A 57 -2.50 14.24 -12.65
C THR A 57 -2.11 12.92 -13.29
N ILE A 58 -0.85 12.53 -13.13
CA ILE A 58 -0.39 11.16 -13.44
C ILE A 58 -0.52 10.22 -12.23
N ASN A 59 -1.04 10.74 -11.10
CA ASN A 59 -1.27 10.03 -9.85
C ASN A 59 -0.03 9.28 -9.31
N PHE A 60 1.13 9.95 -9.36
CA PHE A 60 2.40 9.37 -8.92
C PHE A 60 2.41 8.99 -7.43
N ALA A 61 1.62 9.69 -6.59
CA ALA A 61 1.44 9.33 -5.18
C ALA A 61 0.88 7.91 -4.98
N LYS A 62 -0.10 7.51 -5.80
CA LYS A 62 -0.63 6.14 -5.78
C LYS A 62 0.41 5.13 -6.25
N PHE A 63 1.22 5.49 -7.24
CA PHE A 63 2.35 4.66 -7.67
C PHE A 63 3.38 4.47 -6.55
N LEU A 64 3.71 5.50 -5.78
CA LEU A 64 4.59 5.37 -4.60
C LEU A 64 4.01 4.35 -3.60
N CYS A 65 2.73 4.45 -3.25
CA CYS A 65 2.08 3.50 -2.33
C CYS A 65 2.16 2.06 -2.85
N TYR A 66 1.86 1.85 -4.14
CA TYR A 66 1.95 0.54 -4.79
C TYR A 66 3.39 0.01 -4.82
N TYR A 67 4.37 0.86 -5.16
CA TYR A 67 5.77 0.48 -5.23
C TYR A 67 6.30 0.07 -3.85
N THR A 68 6.01 0.86 -2.81
CA THR A 68 6.35 0.56 -1.43
C THR A 68 5.75 -0.78 -0.99
N SER A 69 4.44 -0.96 -1.13
CA SER A 69 3.76 -2.20 -0.72
C SER A 69 4.32 -3.42 -1.45
N LYS A 70 4.68 -3.27 -2.73
CA LYS A 70 5.27 -4.35 -3.51
C LYS A 70 6.62 -4.79 -2.99
N LYS A 71 7.49 -3.85 -2.61
CA LYS A 71 8.82 -4.12 -2.05
C LYS A 71 8.73 -4.64 -0.61
N THR A 72 7.90 -4.03 0.23
CA THR A 72 7.65 -4.46 1.61
C THR A 72 7.19 -5.92 1.65
N CYS A 73 6.19 -6.29 0.85
CA CYS A 73 5.63 -7.64 0.80
C CYS A 73 6.31 -8.60 -0.18
N LEU A 74 7.54 -8.30 -0.63
CA LEU A 74 8.27 -9.17 -1.56
C LEU A 74 8.55 -10.53 -0.90
N ASP A 75 7.93 -11.58 -1.44
CA ASP A 75 7.94 -12.96 -0.95
C ASP A 75 7.74 -13.10 0.57
N LEU A 76 6.82 -12.28 1.12
CA LEU A 76 6.46 -12.37 2.53
C LEU A 76 5.80 -13.72 2.84
N ASN A 77 6.40 -14.46 3.76
CA ASN A 77 5.82 -15.64 4.39
C ASN A 77 5.87 -15.49 5.92
N VAL A 78 4.79 -15.91 6.59
CA VAL A 78 4.71 -15.93 8.06
C VAL A 78 4.36 -17.35 8.49
N THR A 79 5.16 -17.92 9.39
CA THR A 79 4.97 -19.28 9.91
C THR A 79 4.78 -19.25 11.42
N ILE A 80 3.56 -19.60 11.85
CA ILE A 80 3.19 -19.69 13.26
C ILE A 80 2.97 -21.17 13.61
N SER A 81 3.54 -21.62 14.71
CA SER A 81 3.52 -23.02 15.13
C SER A 81 3.59 -23.17 16.65
N GLY A 82 3.23 -24.35 17.16
CA GLY A 82 3.41 -24.72 18.56
C GLY A 82 2.29 -25.57 19.17
N SER A 83 1.03 -25.29 18.82
CA SER A 83 -0.16 -25.95 19.36
C SER A 83 -1.33 -25.87 18.38
N ASP A 84 -2.44 -26.58 18.64
CA ASP A 84 -3.68 -26.47 17.85
C ASP A 84 -4.19 -25.02 17.74
N ARG A 85 -3.95 -24.22 18.79
CA ARG A 85 -4.23 -22.78 18.79
C ARG A 85 -3.32 -22.04 17.81
N ALA A 86 -2.02 -22.34 17.83
CA ALA A 86 -1.06 -21.78 16.89
C ALA A 86 -1.45 -22.13 15.45
N ASP A 87 -1.96 -23.34 15.20
CA ASP A 87 -2.42 -23.77 13.88
C ASP A 87 -3.62 -22.94 13.38
N TYR A 88 -4.59 -22.66 14.26
CA TYR A 88 -5.70 -21.76 13.94
C TYR A 88 -5.21 -20.33 13.61
N ILE A 89 -4.33 -19.77 14.44
CA ILE A 89 -3.76 -18.44 14.21
C ILE A 89 -2.96 -18.41 12.90
N ASN A 90 -2.17 -19.46 12.64
CA ASN A 90 -1.40 -19.61 11.41
C ASN A 90 -2.31 -19.61 10.17
N GLN A 91 -3.48 -20.26 10.25
CA GLN A 91 -4.48 -20.22 9.17
C GLN A 91 -5.06 -18.82 8.97
N CYS A 92 -5.32 -18.07 10.06
CA CYS A 92 -5.84 -16.69 9.98
C CYS A 92 -4.82 -15.77 9.31
N ILE A 93 -3.57 -15.79 9.79
CA ILE A 93 -2.49 -14.97 9.24
C ILE A 93 -2.19 -15.41 7.80
N GLY A 94 -2.09 -16.70 7.52
CA GLY A 94 -1.89 -17.23 6.17
C GLY A 94 -2.96 -16.78 5.19
N ALA A 95 -4.24 -16.77 5.60
CA ALA A 95 -5.33 -16.25 4.76
C ALA A 95 -5.18 -14.75 4.46
N MET A 96 -4.78 -13.94 5.44
CA MET A 96 -4.46 -12.52 5.24
C MET A 96 -3.28 -12.32 4.29
N ILE A 97 -2.17 -13.05 4.51
CA ILE A 97 -0.96 -12.92 3.67
C ILE A 97 -1.27 -13.27 2.21
N GLN A 98 -2.06 -14.30 1.97
CA GLN A 98 -2.40 -14.74 0.61
C GLN A 98 -3.39 -13.82 -0.10
N LYS A 99 -4.35 -13.23 0.62
CA LYS A 99 -5.50 -12.54 -0.02
C LYS A 99 -5.43 -11.04 0.01
N SER A 100 -4.84 -10.43 1.03
CA SER A 100 -5.09 -9.02 1.33
C SER A 100 -3.88 -8.22 1.79
N ILE A 101 -2.82 -8.84 2.36
CA ILE A 101 -1.78 -8.07 3.05
C ILE A 101 -1.13 -6.99 2.19
N ARG A 102 -0.88 -7.25 0.90
CA ARG A 102 -0.26 -6.28 -0.01
C ARG A 102 -1.15 -5.05 -0.20
N ASP A 103 -2.42 -5.28 -0.49
CA ASP A 103 -3.42 -4.21 -0.64
C ASP A 103 -3.53 -3.41 0.65
N LYS A 104 -3.42 -4.06 1.81
CA LYS A 104 -3.50 -3.42 3.13
C LYS A 104 -2.24 -2.65 3.49
N VAL A 105 -1.07 -3.12 3.09
CA VAL A 105 0.15 -2.32 3.18
C VAL A 105 0.04 -1.09 2.28
N GLU A 106 -0.51 -1.23 1.07
CA GLU A 106 -0.73 -0.10 0.16
C GLU A 106 -1.75 0.91 0.72
N ASP A 107 -2.84 0.43 1.31
CA ASP A 107 -3.83 1.24 2.01
C ASP A 107 -3.16 2.06 3.14
N ALA A 108 -2.30 1.42 3.95
CA ALA A 108 -1.55 2.08 5.02
C ALA A 108 -0.53 3.09 4.48
N CYS A 109 0.17 2.81 3.37
CA CYS A 109 1.07 3.77 2.73
C CYS A 109 0.34 5.05 2.31
N GLY A 110 -0.92 4.93 1.85
CA GLY A 110 -1.71 6.07 1.39
C GLY A 110 -2.49 6.79 2.48
N ALA A 111 -2.90 6.09 3.53
CA ALA A 111 -3.72 6.63 4.62
C ALA A 111 -2.89 6.98 5.88
N GLY A 112 -1.62 6.60 5.93
CA GLY A 112 -0.68 6.81 7.03
C GLY A 112 -0.61 5.66 8.04
N GLY A 113 -1.69 4.90 8.17
CA GLY A 113 -1.71 3.65 8.92
C GLY A 113 -3.09 3.00 8.88
N ILE A 114 -3.17 1.75 9.30
CA ILE A 114 -4.42 0.98 9.44
C ILE A 114 -4.36 0.12 10.70
N ILE A 115 -5.51 -0.18 11.28
CA ILE A 115 -5.62 -1.14 12.38
C ILE A 115 -6.04 -2.51 11.82
N LEU A 116 -5.33 -3.55 12.22
CA LEU A 116 -5.64 -4.95 12.00
C LEU A 116 -6.24 -5.48 13.31
N LYS A 117 -7.51 -5.90 13.31
CA LYS A 117 -8.13 -6.43 14.54
C LYS A 117 -8.82 -7.78 14.28
N PRO A 118 -8.89 -8.68 15.28
CA PRO A 118 -9.75 -9.83 15.18
C PRO A 118 -11.23 -9.43 14.99
N SER A 119 -11.95 -10.19 14.17
CA SER A 119 -13.38 -9.99 13.94
C SER A 119 -14.27 -10.81 14.89
N GLY A 120 -13.69 -11.72 15.67
CA GLY A 120 -14.41 -12.60 16.60
C GLY A 120 -15.01 -13.87 15.98
N THR A 121 -14.68 -14.19 14.72
CA THR A 121 -15.12 -15.43 14.06
C THR A 121 -14.05 -16.53 14.12
N TYR A 122 -14.49 -17.79 14.21
CA TYR A 122 -13.61 -18.97 14.10
C TYR A 122 -13.28 -19.34 12.65
N ASN A 123 -13.83 -18.63 11.66
CA ASN A 123 -13.48 -18.82 10.25
C ASN A 123 -12.17 -18.09 9.94
N PRO A 124 -11.04 -18.80 9.67
CA PRO A 124 -9.74 -18.14 9.48
C PRO A 124 -9.72 -17.11 8.35
N THR A 125 -10.51 -17.33 7.30
CA THR A 125 -10.52 -16.46 6.12
C THR A 125 -11.20 -15.11 6.34
N GLY A 126 -11.98 -14.95 7.41
CA GLY A 126 -12.66 -13.72 7.79
C GLY A 126 -12.34 -13.28 9.22
N ALA A 127 -11.27 -13.81 9.81
CA ALA A 127 -10.91 -13.59 11.20
C ALA A 127 -10.29 -12.20 11.47
N ILE A 128 -9.94 -11.45 10.43
CA ILE A 128 -9.20 -10.18 10.54
C ILE A 128 -10.00 -9.08 9.82
N ASP A 129 -10.36 -8.06 10.57
CA ASP A 129 -10.91 -6.81 10.07
C ASP A 129 -9.79 -5.78 9.84
N TYR A 130 -9.94 -4.99 8.77
CA TYR A 130 -9.02 -3.91 8.42
C TYR A 130 -9.71 -2.57 8.62
N VAL A 131 -9.30 -1.84 9.65
CA VAL A 131 -9.92 -0.56 10.01
C VAL A 131 -9.07 0.59 9.48
N MET A 132 -9.65 1.34 8.55
CA MET A 132 -9.02 2.50 7.93
C MET A 132 -9.12 3.74 8.84
N PRO A 133 -8.20 4.70 8.70
CA PRO A 133 -8.40 6.04 9.24
C PRO A 133 -9.72 6.61 8.74
N GLY A 134 -10.46 7.21 9.66
CA GLY A 134 -11.85 7.56 9.40
C GLY A 134 -12.87 6.47 9.80
N SER A 135 -12.45 5.36 10.44
CA SER A 135 -13.35 4.34 11.00
C SER A 135 -12.94 3.90 12.41
N PHE A 136 -12.09 4.68 13.07
CA PHE A 136 -11.76 4.55 14.47
C PHE A 136 -11.50 5.91 15.10
N ALA A 137 -11.57 5.97 16.43
CA ALA A 137 -11.19 7.13 17.22
C ALA A 137 -10.36 6.67 18.42
N VAL A 138 -9.20 7.27 18.62
CA VAL A 138 -8.31 6.95 19.74
C VAL A 138 -8.84 7.61 21.01
N THR A 139 -8.89 6.89 22.11
CA THR A 139 -9.32 7.41 23.42
C THR A 139 -8.17 7.48 24.42
N GLU A 140 -7.14 6.65 24.23
CA GLU A 140 -6.00 6.59 25.14
C GLU A 140 -4.72 6.22 24.38
N LYS A 141 -3.61 6.81 24.78
CA LYS A 141 -2.26 6.46 24.30
C LYS A 141 -1.23 6.60 25.42
N ASN A 142 -0.09 5.92 25.28
CA ASN A 142 1.07 6.16 26.14
C ASN A 142 2.01 7.25 25.56
N SER A 143 3.08 7.56 26.29
CA SER A 143 4.09 8.55 25.87
C SER A 143 4.88 8.17 24.62
N ASN A 144 4.94 6.87 24.28
CA ASN A 144 5.56 6.39 23.03
C ASN A 144 4.64 6.56 21.81
N GLY A 145 3.38 6.92 22.03
CA GLY A 145 2.37 7.03 20.99
C GLY A 145 1.67 5.71 20.66
N ASP A 146 1.83 4.68 21.49
CA ASP A 146 1.08 3.43 21.36
C ASP A 146 -0.37 3.65 21.80
N ILE A 147 -1.32 3.23 20.97
CA ILE A 147 -2.76 3.37 21.22
C ILE A 147 -3.17 2.33 22.26
N LEU A 148 -3.73 2.76 23.39
CA LEU A 148 -4.18 1.89 24.48
C LEU A 148 -5.69 1.70 24.52
N GLY A 149 -6.44 2.66 23.98
CA GLY A 149 -7.89 2.64 23.92
C GLY A 149 -8.39 3.21 22.59
N VAL A 150 -9.41 2.57 22.02
CA VAL A 150 -9.93 2.91 20.70
C VAL A 150 -11.41 2.56 20.57
N ILE A 151 -12.16 3.42 19.90
CA ILE A 151 -13.53 3.16 19.47
C ILE A 151 -13.52 2.87 17.98
N PHE A 152 -13.89 1.65 17.58
CA PHE A 152 -14.10 1.28 16.19
C PHE A 152 -15.52 1.60 15.74
N ILE A 153 -15.65 2.07 14.50
CA ILE A 153 -16.92 2.49 13.90
C ILE A 153 -17.19 1.61 12.69
N ASP A 154 -18.15 0.69 12.83
CA ASP A 154 -18.64 -0.15 11.73
C ASP A 154 -19.99 0.40 11.23
N ARG A 155 -20.10 0.66 9.93
CA ARG A 155 -21.30 1.27 9.34
C ARG A 155 -21.81 0.47 8.16
N GLN A 156 -23.10 0.15 8.20
CA GLN A 156 -23.83 -0.56 7.15
C GLN A 156 -25.01 0.28 6.67
N ILE A 157 -25.24 0.30 5.35
CA ILE A 157 -26.39 0.97 4.73
C ILE A 157 -27.33 -0.11 4.20
N LYS A 158 -28.58 -0.12 4.67
CA LYS A 158 -29.61 -1.06 4.23
C LYS A 158 -30.88 -0.31 3.84
N GLY A 159 -31.12 -0.19 2.54
CA GLY A 159 -32.17 0.69 2.01
C GLY A 159 -31.89 2.14 2.40
N ASP A 160 -32.87 2.80 3.01
CA ASP A 160 -32.77 4.20 3.47
C ASP A 160 -32.28 4.33 4.93
N ASP A 161 -31.89 3.23 5.56
CA ASP A 161 -31.43 3.21 6.95
C ASP A 161 -29.92 3.02 7.04
N TYR A 162 -29.31 3.82 7.91
CA TYR A 162 -27.93 3.71 8.32
C TYR A 162 -27.86 3.00 9.67
N PHE A 163 -27.10 1.92 9.73
CA PHE A 163 -26.80 1.18 10.95
C PHE A 163 -25.35 1.43 11.31
N THR A 164 -25.08 1.82 12.54
CA THR A 164 -23.73 2.06 13.04
C THR A 164 -23.51 1.24 14.31
N ARG A 165 -22.43 0.48 14.36
CA ARG A 165 -21.94 -0.18 15.58
C ARG A 165 -20.67 0.53 16.04
N LEU A 166 -20.65 0.85 17.33
CA LEU A 166 -19.47 1.33 18.02
C LEU A 166 -18.92 0.19 18.87
N GLU A 167 -17.66 -0.15 18.68
CA GLU A 167 -16.93 -1.17 19.45
C GLU A 167 -15.80 -0.46 20.20
N TYR A 168 -15.99 -0.24 21.51
CA TYR A 168 -14.99 0.40 22.36
C TYR A 168 -14.10 -0.66 22.99
N GLN A 169 -12.80 -0.59 22.74
CA GLN A 169 -11.81 -1.47 23.32
C GLN A 169 -10.81 -0.66 24.16
N HIS A 170 -10.66 -1.00 25.45
CA HIS A 170 -9.77 -0.28 26.36
C HIS A 170 -9.38 -1.09 27.60
N PHE A 171 -8.36 -0.62 28.32
CA PHE A 171 -8.01 -1.13 29.64
C PHE A 171 -8.91 -0.52 30.72
N THR A 172 -9.38 -1.34 31.67
CA THR A 172 -10.22 -0.91 32.80
C THR A 172 -9.52 -0.96 34.16
N SER A 173 -8.40 -1.69 34.27
CA SER A 173 -7.53 -1.65 35.46
C SER A 173 -6.19 -0.99 35.15
N SER A 174 -5.61 -0.34 36.15
CA SER A 174 -4.28 0.25 36.03
C SER A 174 -3.20 -0.82 36.25
N ILE A 175 -1.99 -0.57 35.72
CA ILE A 175 -0.82 -1.47 35.89
C ILE A 175 -0.53 -1.73 37.38
N SER A 176 -0.84 -0.77 38.27
CA SER A 176 -0.61 -0.87 39.71
C SER A 176 -1.64 -1.71 40.48
N ASP A 177 -2.80 -2.02 39.90
CA ASP A 177 -3.87 -2.72 40.63
C ASP A 177 -3.66 -4.24 40.69
N ASP A 178 -2.94 -4.81 39.71
CA ASP A 178 -2.90 -6.27 39.50
C ASP A 178 -1.57 -6.92 39.96
N GLY A 179 -0.59 -6.13 40.43
CA GLY A 179 0.72 -6.60 40.92
C GLY A 179 1.72 -6.89 39.79
N GLU A 180 3.03 -6.94 40.11
CA GLU A 180 4.06 -7.27 39.12
C GLU A 180 3.82 -8.68 38.53
N GLY A 181 3.68 -8.75 37.20
CA GLY A 181 3.52 -10.03 36.48
C GLY A 181 2.08 -10.48 36.22
N VAL A 182 1.06 -9.65 36.51
CA VAL A 182 -0.33 -9.92 36.13
C VAL A 182 -0.78 -8.88 35.10
N GLY A 183 -1.22 -9.34 33.93
CA GLY A 183 -1.75 -8.46 32.88
C GLY A 183 -3.04 -7.76 33.33
N ARG A 184 -3.28 -6.58 32.75
CA ARG A 184 -4.43 -5.73 33.06
C ARG A 184 -5.75 -6.35 32.61
N THR A 185 -6.84 -5.81 33.13
CA THR A 185 -8.20 -6.08 32.65
C THR A 185 -8.50 -5.23 31.43
N TYR A 186 -8.94 -5.87 30.34
CA TYR A 186 -9.32 -5.26 29.08
C TYR A 186 -10.81 -5.48 28.81
N THR A 187 -11.52 -4.45 28.38
CA THR A 187 -12.96 -4.52 28.11
C THR A 187 -13.25 -4.16 26.66
N ILE A 188 -14.16 -4.93 26.05
CA ILE A 188 -14.72 -4.70 24.71
C ILE A 188 -16.22 -4.46 24.87
N GLU A 189 -16.69 -3.25 24.58
CA GLU A 189 -18.09 -2.85 24.65
C GLU A 189 -18.65 -2.58 23.25
N ASN A 190 -19.83 -3.10 22.94
CA ASN A 190 -20.51 -2.95 21.66
C ASN A 190 -21.86 -2.26 21.83
N LYS A 191 -22.09 -1.20 21.05
CA LYS A 191 -23.37 -0.48 21.02
C LYS A 191 -23.81 -0.26 19.58
N ALA A 192 -25.09 -0.51 19.29
CA ALA A 192 -25.67 -0.38 17.96
C ALA A 192 -26.67 0.77 17.87
N PHE A 193 -26.68 1.42 16.70
CA PHE A 193 -27.51 2.59 16.41
C PHE A 193 -28.15 2.50 15.04
N ARG A 194 -29.31 3.14 14.88
CA ARG A 194 -30.01 3.30 13.60
C ARG A 194 -30.38 4.76 13.37
N SER A 195 -30.08 5.24 12.16
CA SER A 195 -30.41 6.57 11.69
C SER A 195 -31.03 6.55 10.29
N LYS A 196 -31.82 7.58 9.98
CA LYS A 196 -32.30 7.89 8.63
C LYS A 196 -31.36 8.83 7.86
N GLY A 197 -30.40 9.45 8.55
CA GLY A 197 -29.47 10.42 7.99
C GLY A 197 -28.03 9.90 7.98
N SER A 198 -27.26 10.35 7.00
CA SER A 198 -25.84 9.99 6.88
C SER A 198 -24.96 10.63 7.96
N ASP A 199 -25.45 11.63 8.67
CA ASP A 199 -24.75 12.54 9.57
C ASP A 199 -25.12 12.39 11.05
N SER A 200 -25.86 11.34 11.41
CA SER A 200 -26.24 11.08 12.80
C SER A 200 -26.18 9.60 13.12
N LEU A 201 -25.77 9.24 14.35
CA LEU A 201 -25.92 7.88 14.86
C LEU A 201 -27.40 7.49 14.96
N GLY A 202 -28.27 8.46 15.22
CA GLY A 202 -29.70 8.25 15.41
C GLY A 202 -30.01 7.66 16.78
N ARG A 203 -30.90 6.66 16.82
CA ARG A 203 -31.34 6.04 18.08
C ARG A 203 -30.58 4.74 18.36
N SER A 204 -30.34 4.45 19.64
CA SER A 204 -29.82 3.15 20.07
C SER A 204 -30.81 2.03 19.74
N ILE A 205 -30.28 0.88 19.34
CA ILE A 205 -31.00 -0.36 19.00
C ILE A 205 -30.23 -1.56 19.59
N ALA A 206 -30.88 -2.72 19.68
CA ALA A 206 -30.20 -3.93 20.10
C ALA A 206 -29.25 -4.43 19.00
N LEU A 207 -28.12 -5.03 19.36
CA LEU A 207 -27.21 -5.67 18.39
C LEU A 207 -27.95 -6.76 17.59
N ALA A 208 -28.89 -7.46 18.23
CA ALA A 208 -29.75 -8.48 17.61
C ALA A 208 -30.69 -7.95 16.50
N ASP A 209 -30.95 -6.64 16.45
CA ASP A 209 -31.78 -6.03 15.40
C ASP A 209 -31.06 -6.02 14.03
N VAL A 210 -29.74 -6.24 14.02
CA VAL A 210 -28.91 -6.35 12.82
C VAL A 210 -28.38 -7.79 12.69
N PRO A 211 -28.75 -8.54 11.64
CA PRO A 211 -28.40 -9.96 11.50
C PRO A 211 -26.90 -10.29 11.62
N GLU A 212 -26.04 -9.38 11.19
CA GLU A 212 -24.58 -9.49 11.21
C GLU A 212 -24.00 -9.30 12.62
N TRP A 213 -24.70 -8.59 13.51
CA TRP A 213 -24.24 -8.28 14.87
C TRP A 213 -24.94 -9.10 15.95
N LYS A 214 -25.92 -9.93 15.58
CA LYS A 214 -26.78 -10.66 16.53
C LYS A 214 -26.05 -11.56 17.54
N ASN A 215 -24.85 -12.02 17.20
CA ASN A 215 -24.04 -12.92 18.04
C ASN A 215 -22.88 -12.18 18.71
N ILE A 216 -22.81 -10.85 18.56
CA ILE A 216 -21.78 -10.03 19.18
C ILE A 216 -22.26 -9.67 20.59
N PRO A 217 -21.48 -9.99 21.64
CA PRO A 217 -21.82 -9.60 23.01
C PRO A 217 -21.75 -8.08 23.21
N GLU A 218 -22.65 -7.54 24.02
CA GLU A 218 -22.67 -6.11 24.37
C GLU A 218 -21.43 -5.68 25.17
N SER A 219 -20.92 -6.55 26.04
CA SER A 219 -19.70 -6.29 26.81
C SER A 219 -18.96 -7.59 27.10
N VAL A 220 -17.64 -7.56 26.97
CA VAL A 220 -16.73 -8.67 27.27
C VAL A 220 -15.54 -8.13 28.05
N THR A 221 -15.23 -8.76 29.17
CA THR A 221 -14.09 -8.42 30.02
C THR A 221 -13.09 -9.56 30.00
N ILE A 222 -11.83 -9.22 29.77
CA ILE A 222 -10.73 -10.16 29.55
C ILE A 222 -9.62 -9.81 30.55
N SER A 223 -9.25 -10.77 31.38
CA SER A 223 -8.16 -10.60 32.36
C SER A 223 -6.82 -10.98 31.75
N ASN A 224 -5.73 -10.54 32.40
CA ASN A 224 -4.36 -10.88 32.01
C ASN A 224 -4.02 -10.45 30.57
N VAL A 225 -4.35 -9.20 30.22
CA VAL A 225 -4.06 -8.57 28.94
C VAL A 225 -2.94 -7.54 29.11
N GLU A 226 -1.91 -7.65 28.28
CA GLU A 226 -0.70 -6.82 28.35
C GLU A 226 -0.74 -5.72 27.30
N LYS A 227 -1.22 -6.07 26.10
CA LYS A 227 -1.29 -5.22 24.92
C LYS A 227 -2.73 -5.06 24.42
N PRO A 228 -3.04 -3.96 23.71
CA PRO A 228 -4.32 -3.81 23.04
C PRO A 228 -4.63 -5.00 22.12
N LEU A 229 -5.90 -5.34 21.95
CA LEU A 229 -6.30 -6.52 21.17
C LEU A 229 -6.47 -6.22 19.68
N PHE A 230 -5.49 -5.50 19.14
CA PHE A 230 -5.36 -5.18 17.72
C PHE A 230 -3.89 -4.84 17.41
N GLY A 231 -3.49 -5.00 16.15
CA GLY A 231 -2.21 -4.52 15.63
C GLY A 231 -2.39 -3.21 14.87
N TYR A 232 -1.57 -2.19 15.13
CA TYR A 232 -1.59 -0.95 14.36
C TYR A 232 -0.39 -0.87 13.41
N PHE A 233 -0.65 -1.01 12.12
CA PHE A 233 0.38 -0.87 11.09
C PHE A 233 0.40 0.56 10.56
N LYS A 234 1.46 1.31 10.87
CA LYS A 234 1.69 2.67 10.37
C LYS A 234 3.04 2.79 9.68
N MET A 235 3.16 3.78 8.80
CA MET A 235 4.46 4.10 8.20
C MET A 235 5.44 4.57 9.30
N PRO A 236 6.72 4.15 9.25
CA PRO A 236 7.73 4.46 10.27
C PRO A 236 8.27 5.90 10.14
N TYR A 237 7.40 6.86 9.79
CA TYR A 237 7.74 8.26 9.69
C TYR A 237 7.22 9.02 10.91
N ASN A 238 7.97 10.02 11.34
CA ASN A 238 7.51 10.92 12.39
C ASN A 238 6.29 11.72 11.89
N ASN A 239 5.30 11.90 12.77
CA ASN A 239 4.10 12.65 12.43
C ASN A 239 4.37 14.16 12.47
N THR A 240 4.68 14.73 11.30
CA THR A 240 4.94 16.17 11.13
C THR A 240 3.67 17.01 11.01
N ILE A 241 2.50 16.37 10.88
CA ILE A 241 1.20 17.05 10.81
C ILE A 241 0.74 17.43 12.22
N ASP A 242 0.81 16.48 13.15
CA ASP A 242 0.53 16.69 14.57
C ASP A 242 1.33 15.71 15.43
N TYR A 243 2.39 16.22 16.07
CA TYR A 243 3.26 15.44 16.97
C TYR A 243 2.52 14.85 18.18
N THR A 244 1.34 15.39 18.53
CA THR A 244 0.53 14.87 19.62
C THR A 244 -0.44 13.78 19.17
N SER A 245 -0.63 13.57 17.86
CA SER A 245 -1.45 12.47 17.37
C SER A 245 -0.65 11.15 17.33
N PRO A 246 -1.22 10.02 17.80
CA PRO A 246 -0.59 8.70 17.66
C PRO A 246 -0.71 8.14 16.23
N GLU A 247 -1.49 8.79 15.36
CA GLU A 247 -1.75 8.36 13.99
C GLU A 247 -0.53 8.55 13.08
N GLY A 248 -0.46 7.76 12.00
CA GLY A 248 0.66 7.77 11.06
C GLY A 248 0.45 8.72 9.89
N VAL A 249 1.51 8.94 9.12
CA VAL A 249 1.50 9.83 7.93
C VAL A 249 1.74 9.04 6.64
N ALA A 250 1.11 9.46 5.55
CA ALA A 250 1.27 8.80 4.26
C ALA A 250 2.73 8.83 3.77
N VAL A 251 3.15 7.84 2.99
CA VAL A 251 4.53 7.70 2.48
C VAL A 251 4.99 8.91 1.64
N PHE A 252 4.04 9.60 1.02
CA PHE A 252 4.30 10.77 0.18
C PHE A 252 4.00 12.10 0.89
N ALA A 253 3.67 12.09 2.18
CA ALA A 253 3.24 13.29 2.89
C ALA A 253 4.29 14.43 2.84
N ASN A 254 5.57 14.07 2.82
CA ASN A 254 6.69 15.03 2.78
C ASN A 254 6.99 15.58 1.38
N CYS A 255 6.37 15.05 0.31
CA CYS A 255 6.64 15.43 -1.07
C CYS A 255 5.40 15.86 -1.88
N ILE A 256 4.34 16.32 -1.21
CA ILE A 256 3.10 16.77 -1.86
C ILE A 256 3.35 17.91 -2.86
N GLU A 257 4.21 18.88 -2.53
CA GLU A 257 4.54 19.98 -3.44
C GLU A 257 5.32 19.49 -4.66
N GLU A 258 6.24 18.55 -4.49
CA GLU A 258 6.95 17.94 -5.60
C GLU A 258 6.04 17.10 -6.50
N LEU A 259 5.05 16.39 -5.93
CA LEU A 259 4.02 15.69 -6.69
C LEU A 259 3.18 16.66 -7.53
N ARG A 260 2.83 17.82 -6.96
CA ARG A 260 2.17 18.90 -7.71
C ARG A 260 3.06 19.41 -8.85
N ASN A 261 4.34 19.66 -8.58
CA ASN A 261 5.29 20.12 -9.59
C ASN A 261 5.46 19.09 -10.71
N LEU A 262 5.46 17.80 -10.38
CA LEU A 262 5.53 16.70 -11.34
C LEU A 262 4.33 16.71 -12.28
N ASP A 263 3.11 16.81 -11.74
CA ASP A 263 1.88 16.88 -12.55
C ASP A 263 1.86 18.12 -13.47
N VAL A 264 2.35 19.27 -12.99
CA VAL A 264 2.48 20.49 -13.80
C VAL A 264 3.51 20.32 -14.91
N ALA A 265 4.69 19.79 -14.60
CA ALA A 265 5.75 19.55 -15.59
C ALA A 265 5.32 18.53 -16.65
N TRP A 266 4.63 17.47 -16.21
CA TRP A 266 4.08 16.45 -17.10
C TRP A 266 3.02 17.02 -18.04
N SER A 267 2.06 17.76 -17.50
CA SER A 267 0.99 18.37 -18.29
C SER A 267 1.54 19.35 -19.33
N ARG A 268 2.55 20.17 -18.96
CA ARG A 268 3.20 21.08 -19.90
C ARG A 268 3.93 20.35 -21.02
N LYS A 269 4.61 19.25 -20.71
CA LYS A 269 5.27 18.41 -21.71
C LYS A 269 4.25 17.77 -22.66
N ASP A 270 3.12 17.31 -22.14
CA ASP A 270 2.02 16.73 -22.93
C ASP A 270 1.37 17.78 -23.84
N ASP A 271 1.00 18.92 -23.27
CA ASP A 271 0.41 20.05 -24.01
C ASP A 271 1.38 20.59 -25.07
N GLU A 272 2.69 20.65 -24.80
CA GLU A 272 3.70 21.05 -25.79
C GLU A 272 3.75 20.09 -26.98
N VAL A 273 3.59 18.79 -26.75
CA VAL A 273 3.50 17.79 -27.83
C VAL A 273 2.19 17.95 -28.61
N ASP A 274 1.07 18.18 -27.93
CA ASP A 274 -0.23 18.41 -28.59
C ASP A 274 -0.24 19.70 -29.42
N ASP A 275 0.35 20.78 -28.89
CA ASP A 275 0.47 22.09 -29.54
C ASP A 275 1.54 22.09 -30.64
N SER A 276 2.45 21.11 -30.65
CA SER A 276 3.51 21.00 -31.64
C SER A 276 3.05 20.61 -33.05
N GLN A 277 1.73 20.44 -33.23
CA GLN A 277 1.15 20.19 -34.53
C GLN A 277 1.61 21.24 -35.54
N HIS A 278 2.14 20.75 -36.65
CA HIS A 278 2.51 21.58 -37.78
C HIS A 278 1.29 22.36 -38.28
N ILE A 279 1.40 23.69 -38.37
CA ILE A 279 0.35 24.53 -38.95
C ILE A 279 0.95 25.36 -40.09
N THR A 280 0.37 25.17 -41.27
CA THR A 280 0.61 25.99 -42.45
C THR A 280 -0.49 27.04 -42.56
N PHE A 281 -0.09 28.30 -42.59
CA PHE A 281 -1.00 29.41 -42.83
C PHE A 281 -0.98 29.81 -44.31
N ILE A 282 -2.17 29.95 -44.90
CA ILE A 282 -2.33 30.39 -46.28
C ILE A 282 -3.35 31.52 -46.39
N ASP A 283 -3.20 32.37 -47.40
CA ASP A 283 -4.16 33.45 -47.67
C ASP A 283 -5.56 32.86 -47.94
N GLU A 284 -6.57 33.36 -47.23
CA GLU A 284 -7.97 32.93 -47.42
C GLU A 284 -8.49 33.21 -48.84
N ASN A 285 -7.89 34.16 -49.57
CA ASN A 285 -8.21 34.39 -50.98
C ASN A 285 -7.76 33.26 -51.91
N ALA A 286 -6.68 32.55 -51.56
CA ALA A 286 -6.18 31.39 -52.30
C ALA A 286 -7.03 30.12 -52.06
N LEU A 287 -7.94 30.16 -51.08
CA LEU A 287 -8.82 29.05 -50.68
C LEU A 287 -10.15 28.99 -51.41
N MET A 288 -10.42 29.96 -52.28
CA MET A 288 -11.67 30.06 -53.02
C MET A 288 -11.48 29.54 -54.43
N LYS A 289 -12.05 28.37 -54.73
CA LYS A 289 -12.09 27.82 -56.08
C LYS A 289 -13.30 28.38 -56.81
N ARG A 290 -13.09 28.93 -58.01
CA ARG A 290 -14.19 29.43 -58.85
C ARG A 290 -14.61 28.36 -59.85
N ASP A 291 -15.88 27.99 -59.84
CA ASP A 291 -16.45 27.12 -60.87
C ASP A 291 -16.42 27.85 -62.22
N LYS A 292 -15.82 27.22 -63.24
CA LYS A 292 -15.64 27.82 -64.57
C LYS A 292 -16.95 27.94 -65.36
N ASN A 293 -17.99 27.19 -65.00
CA ASN A 293 -19.25 27.12 -65.73
C ASN A 293 -20.36 27.96 -65.08
N THR A 294 -20.41 28.04 -63.76
CA THR A 294 -21.45 28.80 -63.02
C THR A 294 -20.94 30.12 -62.44
N GLY A 295 -19.62 30.27 -62.26
CA GLY A 295 -19.00 31.46 -61.69
C GLY A 295 -19.04 31.54 -60.17
N ASP A 296 -19.68 30.56 -59.51
CA ASP A 296 -19.79 30.45 -58.06
C ASP A 296 -18.43 30.16 -57.40
N LYS A 297 -18.26 30.67 -56.18
CA LYS A 297 -17.06 30.47 -55.38
C LYS A 297 -17.33 29.39 -54.33
N GLU A 298 -16.59 28.30 -54.41
CA GLU A 298 -16.62 27.22 -53.42
C GLU A 298 -15.35 27.28 -52.56
N ARG A 299 -15.52 27.14 -51.25
CA ARG A 299 -14.39 27.10 -50.31
C ARG A 299 -13.84 25.68 -50.28
N LEU A 300 -12.54 25.53 -50.52
CA LEU A 300 -11.88 24.23 -50.44
C LEU A 300 -11.88 23.71 -48.99
N GLU A 301 -12.24 22.45 -48.80
CA GLU A 301 -12.01 21.75 -47.53
C GLU A 301 -10.50 21.56 -47.34
N LEU A 302 -10.01 21.97 -46.17
CA LEU A 302 -8.58 21.94 -45.88
C LEU A 302 -8.18 20.75 -45.01
N PRO A 303 -6.98 20.18 -45.23
CA PRO A 303 -6.36 19.31 -44.26
C PRO A 303 -6.22 19.99 -42.90
N ARG A 304 -6.26 19.22 -41.80
CA ARG A 304 -6.23 19.73 -40.42
C ARG A 304 -5.05 20.65 -40.09
N PHE A 305 -3.92 20.48 -40.77
CA PHE A 305 -2.69 21.27 -40.58
C PHE A 305 -2.68 22.59 -41.36
N VAL A 306 -3.74 22.93 -42.12
CA VAL A 306 -3.78 24.15 -42.94
C VAL A 306 -4.87 25.10 -42.44
N LYS A 307 -4.51 26.35 -42.13
CA LYS A 307 -5.45 27.39 -41.68
C LYS A 307 -5.40 28.63 -42.59
N GLY A 308 -6.58 29.15 -42.93
CA GLY A 308 -6.70 30.40 -43.69
C GLY A 308 -6.54 31.63 -42.80
N LEU A 309 -5.72 32.61 -43.21
CA LEU A 309 -5.65 33.93 -42.56
C LEU A 309 -6.42 34.97 -43.37
N LYS A 310 -7.27 35.75 -42.68
CA LYS A 310 -8.08 36.81 -43.31
C LYS A 310 -7.29 38.05 -43.68
N HIS A 311 -6.37 38.49 -42.83
CA HIS A 311 -5.57 39.71 -43.00
C HIS A 311 -4.17 39.51 -42.42
N GLY A 312 -3.13 40.00 -43.11
CA GLY A 312 -1.83 40.29 -42.49
C GLY A 312 -0.59 39.60 -43.05
N VAL A 313 -0.68 38.80 -44.12
CA VAL A 313 0.53 38.29 -44.79
C VAL A 313 0.75 39.13 -46.04
N ASP A 314 1.88 39.83 -46.11
CA ASP A 314 2.28 40.56 -47.31
C ASP A 314 2.23 39.60 -48.50
N ALA A 315 1.69 40.03 -49.63
CA ALA A 315 1.42 39.17 -50.79
C ALA A 315 2.66 38.45 -51.34
N ALA A 316 3.86 38.81 -50.88
CA ALA A 316 5.14 38.19 -51.18
C ALA A 316 5.41 36.86 -50.43
N SER A 317 4.68 36.55 -49.35
CA SER A 317 4.85 35.32 -48.56
C SER A 317 3.52 34.61 -48.39
N THR A 318 3.03 33.94 -49.45
CA THR A 318 1.70 33.30 -49.49
C THR A 318 1.53 32.12 -48.51
N VAL A 319 2.64 31.65 -47.91
CA VAL A 319 2.68 30.53 -46.97
C VAL A 319 3.58 30.93 -45.79
N ASP A 320 3.02 30.96 -44.59
CA ASP A 320 3.79 31.09 -43.34
C ASP A 320 3.68 29.77 -42.56
N GLU A 321 4.83 29.19 -42.25
CA GLU A 321 4.93 27.85 -41.66
C GLU A 321 5.34 28.01 -40.20
N HIS A 322 4.42 27.71 -39.27
CA HIS A 322 4.73 27.74 -37.85
C HIS A 322 5.22 26.36 -37.41
N ILE A 323 6.53 26.29 -37.11
CA ILE A 323 7.16 25.12 -36.50
C ILE A 323 7.56 25.52 -35.07
N PRO A 324 6.85 25.04 -34.04
CA PRO A 324 7.25 25.31 -32.66
C PRO A 324 8.54 24.58 -32.31
N THR A 325 9.43 25.24 -31.56
CA THR A 325 10.63 24.62 -31.02
C THR A 325 10.26 23.68 -29.89
N MET A 326 10.50 22.38 -30.07
CA MET A 326 10.32 21.37 -29.04
C MET A 326 11.46 21.41 -28.02
N LEU A 327 11.14 21.58 -26.74
CA LEU A 327 12.06 21.59 -25.61
C LEU A 327 12.03 20.25 -24.85
N THR A 328 11.71 19.15 -25.54
CA THR A 328 11.50 17.83 -24.94
C THR A 328 12.66 17.38 -24.05
N GLU A 329 13.90 17.62 -24.46
CA GLU A 329 15.09 17.25 -23.67
C GLU A 329 15.16 18.04 -22.35
N GLN A 330 14.95 19.36 -22.39
CA GLN A 330 14.92 20.19 -21.18
C GLN A 330 13.76 19.79 -20.27
N ARG A 331 12.59 19.48 -20.84
CA ARG A 331 11.42 18.99 -20.08
C ARG A 331 11.72 17.66 -19.36
N VAL A 332 12.39 16.73 -20.02
CA VAL A 332 12.78 15.45 -19.41
C VAL A 332 13.78 15.67 -18.27
N ALA A 333 14.77 16.55 -18.46
CA ALA A 333 15.72 16.91 -17.41
C ALA A 333 15.03 17.53 -16.18
N ASP A 334 14.10 18.46 -16.39
CA ASP A 334 13.31 19.07 -15.31
C ASP A 334 12.47 18.02 -14.56
N ILE A 335 11.79 17.12 -15.28
CA ILE A 335 10.99 16.05 -14.65
C ILE A 335 11.87 15.09 -13.85
N ASN A 336 13.03 14.69 -14.38
CA ASN A 336 13.96 13.82 -13.65
C ASN A 336 14.50 14.50 -12.38
N SER A 337 14.71 15.82 -12.39
CA SER A 337 15.08 16.56 -11.19
C SER A 337 13.98 16.51 -10.12
N ILE A 338 12.71 16.68 -10.52
CA ILE A 338 11.56 16.56 -9.63
C ILE A 338 11.44 15.12 -9.08
N LEU A 339 11.57 14.11 -9.93
CA LEU A 339 11.51 12.70 -9.52
C LEU A 339 12.64 12.33 -8.53
N SER A 340 13.83 12.89 -8.70
CA SER A 340 14.93 12.73 -7.73
C SER A 340 14.58 13.30 -6.36
N MET A 341 13.99 14.51 -6.32
CA MET A 341 13.52 15.12 -5.07
C MET A 341 12.40 14.31 -4.41
N ILE A 342 11.46 13.77 -5.21
CA ILE A 342 10.40 12.88 -4.72
C ILE A 342 11.01 11.61 -4.12
N SER A 343 12.03 11.02 -4.78
CA SER A 343 12.71 9.82 -4.30
C SER A 343 13.24 10.06 -2.89
N THR A 344 14.13 11.04 -2.72
CA THR A 344 14.73 11.35 -1.41
C THR A 344 13.69 11.69 -0.34
N LYS A 345 12.69 12.53 -0.65
CA LYS A 345 11.67 12.93 0.34
C LYS A 345 10.71 11.82 0.75
N ALA A 346 10.54 10.80 -0.09
CA ALA A 346 9.73 9.63 0.21
C ALA A 346 10.56 8.46 0.79
N GLY A 347 11.87 8.66 1.03
CA GLY A 347 12.77 7.64 1.59
C GLY A 347 13.28 6.63 0.56
N PHE A 348 13.40 7.03 -0.70
CA PHE A 348 13.99 6.22 -1.75
C PHE A 348 15.29 6.82 -2.25
N SER A 349 16.21 5.94 -2.62
CA SER A 349 17.46 6.31 -3.24
C SER A 349 17.30 7.21 -4.47
N GLN A 350 18.23 8.16 -4.65
CA GLN A 350 18.24 9.01 -5.84
C GLN A 350 18.37 8.17 -7.12
N GLY A 351 17.60 8.53 -8.15
CA GLY A 351 17.56 7.76 -9.39
C GLY A 351 16.69 6.50 -9.34
N GLN A 352 16.02 6.22 -8.21
CA GLN A 352 15.01 5.17 -8.13
C GLN A 352 13.89 5.37 -9.16
N PHE A 353 13.48 6.63 -9.35
CA PHE A 353 12.48 7.04 -10.34
C PHE A 353 13.11 7.98 -11.37
N VAL A 354 13.15 7.54 -12.64
CA VAL A 354 13.72 8.28 -13.78
C VAL A 354 12.90 7.92 -15.02
N LEU A 355 12.63 8.90 -15.90
CA LEU A 355 11.83 8.68 -17.11
C LEU A 355 12.58 7.96 -18.23
N ASP A 356 13.88 8.20 -18.35
CA ASP A 356 14.72 7.77 -19.47
C ASP A 356 15.92 6.93 -19.00
N ARG A 357 15.70 6.05 -18.01
CA ARG A 357 16.75 5.20 -17.44
C ARG A 357 17.46 4.42 -18.53
N LYS A 358 18.72 4.77 -18.82
CA LYS A 358 19.58 3.99 -19.71
C LYS A 358 19.99 2.72 -18.96
N THR A 359 19.52 1.57 -19.43
CA THR A 359 19.98 0.25 -18.96
C THR A 359 21.42 0.04 -19.42
N GLY A 360 22.38 0.43 -18.58
CA GLY A 360 23.76 -0.05 -18.64
C GLY A 360 23.90 -1.35 -17.84
N ASN A 361 24.92 -2.15 -18.15
CA ASN A 361 25.30 -3.30 -17.34
C ASN A 361 25.95 -2.80 -16.03
N THR A 362 25.12 -2.37 -15.08
CA THR A 362 25.57 -1.97 -13.74
C THR A 362 25.94 -3.21 -12.92
N THR A 363 27.06 -3.17 -12.21
CA THR A 363 27.50 -4.29 -11.38
C THR A 363 26.71 -4.35 -10.07
N ALA A 364 26.56 -5.55 -9.49
CA ALA A 364 25.80 -5.78 -8.26
C ALA A 364 26.09 -4.80 -7.11
N THR A 365 27.37 -4.57 -6.81
CA THR A 365 27.81 -3.72 -5.69
C THR A 365 27.48 -2.24 -5.92
N GLU A 366 27.44 -1.80 -7.17
CA GLU A 366 26.98 -0.45 -7.53
C GLU A 366 25.47 -0.34 -7.30
N ILE A 367 24.68 -1.38 -7.65
CA ILE A 367 23.24 -1.42 -7.36
C ILE A 367 22.96 -1.39 -5.86
N GLU A 368 23.71 -2.14 -5.05
CA GLU A 368 23.54 -2.14 -3.59
C GLU A 368 23.87 -0.78 -2.95
N SER A 369 24.91 -0.11 -3.43
CA SER A 369 25.30 1.21 -2.94
C SER A 369 24.28 2.27 -3.34
N ASP A 370 23.78 2.19 -4.58
CA ASP A 370 22.79 3.10 -5.12
C ASP A 370 21.45 2.94 -4.41
N ASP A 371 20.98 1.72 -4.11
CA ASP A 371 19.65 1.44 -3.53
C ASP A 371 19.61 1.43 -1.99
N SER A 372 20.69 1.83 -1.30
CA SER A 372 20.82 1.76 0.17
C SER A 372 19.68 2.42 0.95
N GLU A 373 19.29 3.66 0.63
CA GLU A 373 18.20 4.40 1.29
C GLU A 373 16.84 3.72 1.07
N THR A 374 16.61 3.18 -0.13
CA THR A 374 15.43 2.37 -0.43
C THR A 374 15.39 1.11 0.46
N VAL A 375 16.53 0.41 0.60
CA VAL A 375 16.60 -0.81 1.42
C VAL A 375 16.34 -0.51 2.88
N GLU A 376 16.91 0.55 3.43
CA GLU A 376 16.68 1.01 4.80
C GLU A 376 15.20 1.31 5.04
N THR A 377 14.59 2.17 4.21
CA THR A 377 13.18 2.54 4.34
C THR A 377 12.24 1.33 4.24
N ILE A 378 12.45 0.43 3.28
CA ILE A 378 11.61 -0.77 3.18
C ILE A 378 11.83 -1.70 4.37
N THR A 379 13.04 -1.77 4.92
CA THR A 379 13.34 -2.58 6.12
C THR A 379 12.63 -2.02 7.35
N ASP A 380 12.60 -0.71 7.53
CA ASP A 380 11.84 -0.08 8.63
C ASP A 380 10.34 -0.34 8.50
N ILE A 381 9.79 -0.26 7.28
CA ILE A 381 8.38 -0.57 7.03
C ILE A 381 8.11 -2.07 7.28
N ARG A 382 9.02 -2.97 6.90
CA ARG A 382 8.93 -4.41 7.21
C ARG A 382 8.94 -4.65 8.72
N THR A 383 9.77 -3.93 9.47
CA THR A 383 9.81 -4.00 10.94
C THR A 383 8.49 -3.55 11.56
N ALA A 384 7.94 -2.41 11.12
CA ALA A 384 6.62 -1.96 11.56
C ALA A 384 5.51 -2.98 11.22
N LEU A 385 5.58 -3.63 10.06
CA LEU A 385 4.65 -4.67 9.66
C LEU A 385 4.76 -5.92 10.55
N LYS A 386 5.99 -6.37 10.86
CA LYS A 386 6.24 -7.49 11.78
C LYS A 386 5.61 -7.22 13.15
N THR A 387 5.84 -6.03 13.71
CA THR A 387 5.26 -5.63 15.01
C THR A 387 3.73 -5.68 14.97
N ALA A 388 3.10 -5.07 13.95
CA ALA A 388 1.65 -5.09 13.82
C ALA A 388 1.07 -6.51 13.66
N ILE A 389 1.77 -7.40 12.93
CA ILE A 389 1.36 -8.80 12.79
C ILE A 389 1.51 -9.54 14.13
N LYS A 390 2.61 -9.34 14.88
CA LYS A 390 2.78 -9.95 16.21
C LYS A 390 1.72 -9.49 17.20
N ASP A 391 1.37 -8.21 17.21
CA ASP A 391 0.31 -7.68 18.07
C ASP A 391 -1.08 -8.21 17.65
N LEU A 392 -1.32 -8.41 16.35
CA LEU A 392 -2.51 -9.11 15.86
C LEU A 392 -2.54 -10.58 16.27
N VAL A 393 -1.40 -11.28 16.24
CA VAL A 393 -1.29 -12.67 16.72
C VAL A 393 -1.62 -12.76 18.21
N TYR A 394 -1.12 -11.80 19.00
CA TYR A 394 -1.47 -11.68 20.42
C TYR A 394 -2.99 -11.47 20.61
N ALA A 395 -3.58 -10.57 19.82
CA ALA A 395 -5.02 -10.34 19.86
C ALA A 395 -5.82 -11.60 19.50
N LEU A 396 -5.42 -12.35 18.46
CA LEU A 396 -6.06 -13.61 18.08
C LEU A 396 -5.93 -14.68 19.17
N ASP A 397 -4.78 -14.77 19.84
CA ASP A 397 -4.56 -15.68 20.98
C ASP A 397 -5.55 -15.40 22.13
N LYS A 398 -5.71 -14.13 22.53
CA LYS A 398 -6.69 -13.75 23.56
C LYS A 398 -8.14 -13.96 23.13
N TYR A 399 -8.44 -13.76 21.84
CA TYR A 399 -9.77 -14.06 21.31
C TYR A 399 -10.08 -15.57 21.35
N CYS A 400 -9.07 -16.43 21.21
CA CYS A 400 -9.23 -17.88 21.34
C CYS A 400 -9.68 -18.30 22.75
N ASP A 401 -9.17 -17.61 23.78
CA ASP A 401 -9.59 -17.84 25.17
C ASP A 401 -11.07 -17.51 25.39
N VAL A 402 -11.52 -16.40 24.82
CA VAL A 402 -12.77 -15.74 25.20
C VAL A 402 -13.96 -16.13 24.33
N PHE A 403 -13.74 -16.30 23.02
CA PHE A 403 -14.83 -16.51 22.06
C PHE A 403 -14.98 -17.97 21.61
N PHE A 404 -13.92 -18.78 21.72
CA PHE A 404 -13.90 -20.14 21.15
C PHE A 404 -13.61 -21.24 22.18
N ASN A 405 -13.21 -20.89 23.41
CA ASN A 405 -12.78 -21.82 24.45
C ASN A 405 -11.73 -22.83 23.96
N LEU A 406 -10.81 -22.39 23.09
CA LEU A 406 -9.70 -23.23 22.64
C LEU A 406 -8.71 -23.42 23.79
N PRO A 407 -8.18 -24.62 24.05
CA PRO A 407 -7.16 -24.83 25.06
C PRO A 407 -5.98 -23.88 24.88
N SER A 408 -5.45 -23.36 25.99
CA SER A 408 -4.20 -22.61 26.00
C SER A 408 -3.06 -23.48 25.48
N GLY A 409 -2.22 -22.90 24.64
CA GLY A 409 -1.14 -23.61 23.97
C GLY A 409 -0.03 -22.66 23.58
N TYR A 410 1.17 -23.22 23.38
CA TYR A 410 2.33 -22.46 22.95
C TYR A 410 2.13 -21.90 21.53
N VAL A 411 2.56 -20.65 21.32
CA VAL A 411 2.55 -19.95 20.04
C VAL A 411 3.93 -19.31 19.87
N ASN A 412 4.76 -19.86 18.98
CA ASN A 412 6.15 -19.42 18.79
C ASN A 412 6.29 -17.90 18.52
N ALA A 413 5.34 -17.31 17.79
CA ALA A 413 5.36 -15.90 17.44
C ALA A 413 5.19 -14.94 18.64
N LEU A 414 4.75 -15.46 19.79
CA LEU A 414 4.60 -14.72 21.05
C LEU A 414 5.76 -14.97 22.03
N ASP A 415 6.70 -15.85 21.69
CA ASP A 415 7.88 -16.14 22.50
C ASP A 415 9.02 -15.19 22.13
N GLU A 416 9.46 -14.39 23.10
CA GLU A 416 10.54 -13.41 22.91
C GLU A 416 11.89 -14.05 22.57
N ASN A 417 12.06 -15.35 22.85
CA ASN A 417 13.29 -16.08 22.54
C ASN A 417 13.32 -16.64 21.11
N VAL A 418 12.19 -16.58 20.39
CA VAL A 418 12.11 -17.01 18.99
C VAL A 418 12.53 -15.86 18.09
N ALA A 419 13.51 -16.10 17.24
CA ALA A 419 14.01 -15.09 16.32
C ALA A 419 12.94 -14.72 15.30
N ASP A 420 12.90 -13.44 14.91
CA ASP A 420 11.99 -12.96 13.87
C ASP A 420 12.13 -13.72 12.55
N GLU A 421 13.33 -14.20 12.23
CA GLU A 421 13.63 -14.94 11.00
C GLU A 421 12.97 -16.33 10.97
N ASP A 422 12.69 -16.92 12.14
CA ASP A 422 11.96 -18.20 12.25
C ASP A 422 10.45 -18.02 12.07
N ILE A 423 9.94 -16.80 12.22
CA ILE A 423 8.52 -16.45 12.10
C ILE A 423 8.23 -15.78 10.76
N PHE A 424 9.10 -14.88 10.32
CA PHE A 424 8.92 -14.01 9.15
C PHE A 424 10.04 -14.25 8.16
N TYR A 425 9.66 -14.67 6.95
CA TYR A 425 10.54 -14.68 5.81
C TYR A 425 10.17 -13.55 4.86
N PHE A 426 11.18 -12.79 4.44
CA PHE A 426 11.10 -11.81 3.36
C PHE A 426 12.23 -12.09 2.41
N LYS A 427 11.97 -12.00 1.10
CA LYS A 427 13.06 -12.01 0.14
C LYS A 427 13.93 -10.75 0.28
N ASP A 428 15.23 -10.95 0.14
CA ASP A 428 16.21 -9.88 0.07
C ASP A 428 15.87 -8.93 -1.10
N LEU A 429 15.89 -7.63 -0.82
CA LEU A 429 15.50 -6.58 -1.76
C LEU A 429 16.50 -6.40 -2.89
N LEU A 430 17.76 -6.74 -2.64
CA LEU A 430 18.89 -6.57 -3.55
C LEU A 430 19.21 -7.84 -4.34
N ALA A 431 18.72 -9.00 -3.88
CA ALA A 431 18.97 -10.27 -4.52
C ALA A 431 18.31 -10.35 -5.91
N SER A 432 19.14 -10.44 -6.95
CA SER A 432 18.68 -10.82 -8.28
C SER A 432 18.56 -12.34 -8.41
N PHE A 433 17.58 -12.80 -9.19
CA PHE A 433 17.41 -14.23 -9.48
C PHE A 433 18.70 -14.88 -10.00
N GLU A 434 19.48 -14.15 -10.81
CA GLU A 434 20.71 -14.67 -11.39
C GLU A 434 21.84 -14.80 -10.35
N GLN A 435 21.93 -13.88 -9.39
CA GLN A 435 22.85 -14.00 -8.25
C GLN A 435 22.44 -15.12 -7.30
N ASP A 436 21.15 -15.24 -6.98
CA ASP A 436 20.63 -16.33 -6.14
C ASP A 436 20.92 -17.67 -6.80
N ARG A 437 20.66 -17.78 -8.11
CA ARG A 437 20.99 -18.95 -8.93
C ARG A 437 22.49 -19.23 -8.91
N GLN A 438 23.33 -18.23 -9.11
CA GLN A 438 24.79 -18.41 -9.11
C GLN A 438 25.32 -18.82 -7.73
N ARG A 439 24.82 -18.22 -6.64
CA ARG A 439 25.15 -18.59 -5.26
C ARG A 439 24.68 -20.01 -4.94
N ALA A 440 23.46 -20.36 -5.31
CA ALA A 440 22.92 -21.71 -5.14
C ALA A 440 23.72 -22.74 -5.93
N TYR A 441 24.15 -22.41 -7.15
CA TYR A 441 25.06 -23.23 -7.94
C TYR A 441 26.42 -23.43 -7.24
N GLN A 442 27.02 -22.37 -6.68
CA GLN A 442 28.28 -22.47 -5.91
C GLN A 442 28.12 -23.35 -4.66
N LEU A 443 27.07 -23.13 -3.87
CA LEU A 443 26.76 -23.94 -2.69
C LEU A 443 26.47 -25.41 -3.06
N MET A 444 25.87 -25.64 -4.24
CA MET A 444 25.62 -26.97 -4.78
C MET A 444 26.93 -27.69 -5.13
N ILE A 445 27.86 -26.99 -5.79
CA ILE A 445 29.19 -27.53 -6.10
C ILE A 445 29.98 -27.82 -4.81
N GLN A 446 29.85 -26.98 -3.79
CA GLN A 446 30.46 -27.18 -2.47
C GLN A 446 29.81 -28.31 -1.64
N GLY A 447 28.70 -28.90 -2.12
CA GLY A 447 28.00 -30.00 -1.46
C GLY A 447 27.09 -29.59 -0.30
N VAL A 448 26.94 -28.29 -0.03
CA VAL A 448 26.07 -27.75 1.03
C VAL A 448 24.61 -27.71 0.57
N TYR A 449 24.38 -27.48 -0.72
CA TYR A 449 23.05 -27.36 -1.31
C TYR A 449 22.75 -28.53 -2.26
N SER A 450 21.54 -29.10 -2.18
CA SER A 450 21.21 -30.31 -2.95
C SER A 450 21.09 -30.00 -4.44
N LYS A 451 21.71 -30.83 -5.28
CA LYS A 451 21.55 -30.77 -6.76
C LYS A 451 20.09 -30.85 -7.19
N ARG A 452 19.28 -31.69 -6.53
CA ARG A 452 17.84 -31.79 -6.80
C ARG A 452 17.11 -30.50 -6.46
N LYS A 453 17.41 -29.90 -5.30
CA LYS A 453 16.80 -28.61 -4.91
C LYS A 453 17.16 -27.50 -5.90
N TYR A 454 18.43 -27.44 -6.32
CA TYR A 454 18.88 -26.48 -7.34
C TYR A 454 18.11 -26.61 -8.66
N LEU A 455 18.03 -27.81 -9.22
CA LEU A 455 17.32 -28.07 -10.49
C LEU A 455 15.83 -27.70 -10.40
N LYS A 456 15.21 -27.91 -9.24
CA LYS A 456 13.79 -27.60 -9.02
C LYS A 456 13.55 -26.10 -8.79
N GLU A 457 14.32 -25.48 -7.90
CA GLU A 457 14.11 -24.10 -7.44
C GLU A 457 14.61 -23.05 -8.45
N TYR A 458 15.66 -23.34 -9.23
CA TYR A 458 16.29 -22.36 -10.12
C TYR A 458 16.26 -22.72 -11.61
N GLU A 459 16.21 -24.00 -11.97
CA GLU A 459 16.15 -24.42 -13.38
C GLU A 459 14.74 -24.83 -13.83
N GLY A 460 13.79 -24.93 -12.89
CA GLY A 460 12.36 -25.16 -13.18
C GLY A 460 11.98 -26.59 -13.53
N PHE A 461 12.85 -27.57 -13.26
CA PHE A 461 12.55 -28.98 -13.53
C PHE A 461 11.57 -29.57 -12.50
N ASN A 462 10.68 -30.43 -12.98
CA ASN A 462 9.83 -31.24 -12.11
C ASN A 462 10.56 -32.52 -11.63
N ASP A 463 10.01 -33.20 -10.63
CA ASP A 463 10.68 -34.34 -10.01
C ASP A 463 10.98 -35.48 -10.99
N LYS A 464 10.11 -35.70 -11.99
CA LYS A 464 10.27 -36.74 -13.01
C LYS A 464 11.42 -36.41 -13.98
N GLU A 465 11.51 -35.15 -14.43
CA GLU A 465 12.60 -34.69 -15.29
C GLU A 465 13.96 -34.83 -14.59
N ILE A 466 14.01 -34.49 -13.29
CA ILE A 466 15.25 -34.62 -12.50
C ILE A 466 15.66 -36.10 -12.36
N ASP A 467 14.69 -37.00 -12.17
CA ASP A 467 14.96 -38.45 -12.09
C ASP A 467 15.53 -38.99 -13.41
N GLU A 468 14.94 -38.59 -14.54
CA GLU A 468 15.41 -38.96 -15.89
C GLU A 468 16.84 -38.44 -16.14
N MET A 469 17.13 -37.18 -15.78
CA MET A 469 18.47 -36.60 -15.92
C MET A 469 19.53 -37.32 -15.06
N PHE A 470 19.18 -37.74 -13.84
CA PHE A 470 20.10 -38.49 -13.00
C PHE A 470 20.33 -39.91 -13.54
N ALA A 471 19.30 -40.56 -14.07
CA ALA A 471 19.43 -41.86 -14.72
C ALA A 471 20.33 -41.80 -15.97
N GLU A 472 20.12 -40.82 -16.85
CA GLU A 472 20.94 -40.60 -18.05
C GLU A 472 22.41 -40.39 -17.69
N ARG A 473 22.69 -39.52 -16.69
CA ARG A 473 24.06 -39.28 -16.23
C ARG A 473 24.71 -40.54 -15.65
N ASP A 474 23.95 -41.36 -14.93
CA ASP A 474 24.47 -42.60 -14.33
C ASP A 474 24.76 -43.66 -15.42
N GLU A 475 23.95 -43.72 -16.48
CA GLU A 475 24.21 -44.52 -17.69
C GLU A 475 25.46 -44.03 -18.46
N GLU A 476 25.62 -42.71 -18.65
CA GLU A 476 26.81 -42.12 -19.26
C GLU A 476 28.09 -42.46 -18.46
N ASN A 477 28.05 -42.32 -17.15
CA ASN A 477 29.19 -42.66 -16.28
C ASN A 477 29.51 -44.16 -16.30
N ALA A 478 28.48 -45.03 -16.36
CA ALA A 478 28.67 -46.47 -16.50
C ALA A 478 29.34 -46.83 -17.84
N SER A 479 28.94 -46.16 -18.93
CA SER A 479 29.50 -46.38 -20.26
C SER A 479 30.96 -45.92 -20.39
N GLN A 480 31.35 -44.84 -19.70
CA GLN A 480 32.74 -44.35 -19.67
C GLN A 480 33.68 -45.29 -18.88
N ASN A 481 33.22 -45.91 -17.79
CA ASN A 481 34.02 -46.87 -17.03
C ASN A 481 34.25 -48.20 -17.76
N THR A 482 33.44 -48.54 -18.76
CA THR A 482 33.64 -49.72 -19.61
C THR A 482 34.60 -49.51 -20.80
N GLY A 483 35.07 -48.28 -21.04
CA GLY A 483 35.96 -47.94 -22.16
C GLY A 483 37.47 -48.00 -21.87
N GLY A 484 37.87 -48.31 -20.63
CA GLY A 484 39.26 -48.50 -20.25
C GLY A 484 39.86 -49.81 -20.78
N LEU A 485 40.17 -49.87 -22.07
CA LEU A 485 41.03 -50.90 -22.65
C LEU A 485 42.47 -50.74 -22.13
N TYR A 486 42.77 -51.35 -20.99
CA TYR A 486 44.06 -52.01 -20.76
C TYR A 486 43.78 -53.51 -20.65
N GLY A 487 43.59 -54.14 -21.81
CA GLY A 487 43.84 -55.56 -22.00
C GLY A 487 45.26 -55.71 -22.53
N GLU A 488 46.13 -56.29 -21.70
CA GLU A 488 47.33 -57.07 -22.02
C GLU A 488 48.15 -56.68 -23.27
N GLU A 489 49.30 -56.06 -23.05
CA GLU A 489 50.63 -56.60 -23.41
C GLU A 489 51.64 -56.31 -22.31
#